data_AF-A0A2N2D6Q6-F1
#
_entry.id   AF-A0A2N2D6Q6-F1
#
_cell.length_a   1.000
_cell.length_b   1.000
_cell.length_c   1.000
_cell.angle_alpha   90.00
_cell.angle_beta   90.00
_cell.angle_gamma   90.00
#
_symmetry.space_group_name_H-M   'P 1'
#
loop_
_entity.id
_entity.type
_entity.pdbx_description
1 polymer ?
#
loop_
_entity_poly.entity_id
_entity_poly.type
_entity_poly.pdbx_seq_one_letter_code
_entity_poly.pdbx_strand_id
1 'polypeptide(L)'
;MEQSNTKIGDVMKKNLDQSQPSIRFSTVWDKHKKSSRKLFGLKKVVAVPLTALVSLMVLLTVGFTFTAIEDNTDYPFVDDPAVIGKWQSVDYVAEIDQFNPSQKTQQGDLFLKELAFIKGGKMLEALSQGNGSLRDLNLSWTQGIAINKHEKTASKYVIKEINGSTYMFYEWKCGDYTYFHMTPQFFVLNKVDNLDYSNYKMAAIDDKVDYPFVDDPQLVGKWECVDYVKTIDKFKPGTSSVLGELFLTQLNIAENGKISALTSESKTPYEKLSWTKGLILDKKDKMASKYEIKELKGDIYLFYEWKSGDYKFGGMQPEYFVLKKLK
;
A
#
# COMPACT_ATOMS: atom_id res chain seq x y z
N MET A 1 -27.87 -45.54 -11.78
CA MET A 1 -26.96 -44.70 -10.97
C MET A 1 -26.66 -43.38 -11.71
N GLU A 2 -27.70 -42.73 -12.25
CA GLU A 2 -27.56 -41.57 -13.17
C GLU A 2 -28.47 -40.37 -12.80
N GLN A 3 -29.41 -40.51 -11.86
CA GLN A 3 -30.35 -39.42 -11.50
C GLN A 3 -29.86 -38.51 -10.36
N SER A 4 -28.74 -38.81 -9.69
CA SER A 4 -28.21 -37.99 -8.59
C SER A 4 -27.23 -36.90 -9.06
N ASN A 5 -26.62 -37.05 -10.24
CA ASN A 5 -25.61 -36.10 -10.73
C ASN A 5 -26.23 -34.89 -11.45
N THR A 6 -27.40 -35.06 -12.09
CA THR A 6 -28.11 -33.96 -12.77
C THR A 6 -28.65 -32.93 -11.77
N LYS A 7 -29.11 -33.38 -10.60
CA LYS A 7 -29.66 -32.51 -9.54
C LYS A 7 -28.61 -31.64 -8.85
N ILE A 8 -27.33 -32.06 -8.81
CA ILE A 8 -26.24 -31.28 -8.22
C ILE A 8 -25.76 -30.20 -9.22
N GLY A 9 -25.70 -30.54 -10.51
CA GLY A 9 -25.35 -29.58 -11.57
C GLY A 9 -26.32 -28.40 -11.66
N ASP A 10 -27.63 -28.66 -11.55
CA ASP A 10 -28.65 -27.61 -11.64
C ASP A 10 -28.69 -26.71 -10.38
N VAL A 11 -28.37 -27.26 -9.20
CA VAL A 11 -28.27 -26.48 -7.95
C VAL A 11 -27.01 -25.62 -7.91
N MET A 12 -25.89 -26.11 -8.43
CA MET A 12 -24.65 -25.33 -8.60
C MET A 12 -24.85 -24.16 -9.57
N LYS A 13 -25.50 -24.41 -10.72
CA LYS A 13 -25.77 -23.37 -11.74
C LYS A 13 -26.71 -22.28 -11.21
N LYS A 14 -27.76 -22.67 -10.47
CA LYS A 14 -28.71 -21.72 -9.88
C LYS A 14 -28.12 -20.86 -8.76
N ASN A 15 -27.10 -21.35 -8.04
CA ASN A 15 -26.40 -20.58 -7.00
C ASN A 15 -25.26 -19.71 -7.55
N LEU A 16 -24.63 -20.10 -8.65
CA LEU A 16 -23.62 -19.30 -9.36
C LEU A 16 -24.26 -18.10 -10.09
N ASP A 17 -25.46 -18.27 -10.64
CA ASP A 17 -26.20 -17.18 -11.30
C ASP A 17 -26.80 -16.16 -10.31
N GLN A 18 -26.78 -16.45 -9.00
CA GLN A 18 -27.26 -15.55 -7.93
C GLN A 18 -26.13 -14.85 -7.16
N SER A 19 -24.87 -15.22 -7.38
CA SER A 19 -23.74 -14.46 -6.80
C SER A 19 -23.50 -13.20 -7.62
N GLN A 20 -24.01 -12.07 -7.13
CA GLN A 20 -23.59 -10.75 -7.58
C GLN A 20 -22.07 -10.59 -7.41
N PRO A 21 -21.42 -9.84 -8.33
CA PRO A 21 -19.97 -9.84 -8.49
C PRO A 21 -19.24 -9.38 -7.23
N SER A 22 -18.10 -10.05 -7.01
CA SER A 22 -17.10 -9.80 -5.99
C SER A 22 -16.86 -8.30 -5.75
N ILE A 23 -16.76 -7.96 -4.47
CA ILE A 23 -16.49 -6.62 -3.98
C ILE A 23 -15.11 -6.19 -4.52
N ARG A 24 -15.06 -5.18 -5.39
CA ARG A 24 -13.80 -4.57 -5.89
C ARG A 24 -12.95 -4.08 -4.71
N PHE A 25 -11.62 -4.17 -4.80
CA PHE A 25 -10.72 -3.65 -3.75
C PHE A 25 -10.93 -2.15 -3.51
N SER A 26 -11.19 -1.38 -4.58
CA SER A 26 -11.61 0.03 -4.48
C SER A 26 -12.87 0.22 -3.63
N THR A 27 -13.85 -0.68 -3.74
CA THR A 27 -15.07 -0.67 -2.94
C THR A 27 -14.81 -1.05 -1.48
N VAL A 28 -13.91 -2.00 -1.20
CA VAL A 28 -13.50 -2.34 0.18
C VAL A 28 -12.79 -1.16 0.84
N TRP A 29 -11.91 -0.48 0.10
CA TRP A 29 -11.16 0.69 0.57
C TRP A 29 -12.05 1.92 0.81
N ASP A 30 -12.97 2.22 -0.11
CA ASP A 30 -13.96 3.30 0.07
C ASP A 30 -14.95 3.01 1.20
N LYS A 31 -15.33 1.74 1.40
CA LYS A 31 -16.21 1.32 2.49
C LYS A 31 -15.54 1.46 3.85
N HIS A 32 -14.23 1.23 3.94
CA HIS A 32 -13.43 1.51 5.15
C HIS A 32 -13.42 3.02 5.49
N LYS A 33 -13.42 3.90 4.47
CA LYS A 33 -13.47 5.37 4.67
C LYS A 33 -14.85 5.84 5.13
N LYS A 34 -15.94 5.29 4.58
CA LYS A 34 -17.34 5.62 4.95
C LYS A 34 -17.80 5.05 6.29
N SER A 35 -17.25 3.91 6.73
CA SER A 35 -17.64 3.27 8.01
C SER A 35 -17.24 4.06 9.26
N SER A 36 -16.40 5.09 9.13
CA SER A 36 -15.98 5.96 10.25
C SER A 36 -17.03 6.99 10.68
N ARG A 37 -18.17 7.11 9.99
CA ARG A 37 -19.15 8.20 10.23
C ARG A 37 -20.58 7.81 10.63
N LYS A 38 -20.93 6.53 10.78
CA LYS A 38 -22.24 6.16 11.34
C LYS A 38 -22.17 4.87 12.14
N LEU A 39 -22.29 4.98 13.45
CA LEU A 39 -22.57 3.86 14.34
C LEU A 39 -23.58 4.33 15.39
N PHE A 40 -24.87 4.07 15.14
CA PHE A 40 -25.89 3.89 16.18
C PHE A 40 -27.12 3.14 15.63
N GLY A 41 -27.51 2.07 16.35
CA GLY A 41 -28.74 1.26 16.21
C GLY A 41 -28.69 0.17 15.12
N LEU A 42 -29.05 -1.11 15.31
CA LEU A 42 -29.97 -1.75 16.26
C LEU A 42 -29.63 -3.26 16.43
N LYS A 43 -30.38 -3.92 17.33
CA LYS A 43 -30.15 -5.23 17.98
C LYS A 43 -30.63 -6.50 17.20
N LYS A 44 -29.98 -7.63 17.58
CA LYS A 44 -30.43 -9.05 17.77
C LYS A 44 -30.63 -10.07 16.60
N VAL A 45 -29.68 -11.02 16.57
CA VAL A 45 -29.73 -12.53 16.55
C VAL A 45 -30.42 -13.31 15.40
N VAL A 46 -29.62 -14.11 14.69
CA VAL A 46 -29.84 -15.57 14.50
C VAL A 46 -28.48 -16.27 14.63
N ALA A 47 -28.36 -17.22 15.56
CA ALA A 47 -27.15 -17.99 15.81
C ALA A 47 -27.06 -19.18 14.83
N VAL A 48 -26.20 -19.07 13.82
CA VAL A 48 -25.72 -20.21 13.03
C VAL A 48 -24.53 -20.82 13.78
N PRO A 49 -24.43 -22.16 13.93
CA PRO A 49 -23.33 -22.76 14.67
C PRO A 49 -22.01 -22.42 13.97
N LEU A 50 -21.19 -21.60 14.64
CA LEU A 50 -19.94 -21.02 14.15
C LEU A 50 -18.96 -22.09 13.61
N THR A 51 -19.08 -23.33 14.08
CA THR A 51 -18.26 -24.48 13.70
C THR A 51 -18.45 -24.92 12.24
N ALA A 52 -19.66 -24.84 11.68
CA ALA A 52 -19.90 -25.21 10.29
C ALA A 52 -19.40 -24.14 9.29
N LEU A 53 -19.46 -22.86 9.69
CA LEU A 53 -18.97 -21.72 8.90
C LEU A 53 -17.44 -21.67 8.87
N VAL A 54 -16.78 -21.98 10.00
CA VAL A 54 -15.31 -22.05 10.07
C VAL A 54 -14.77 -23.24 9.28
N SER A 55 -15.40 -24.42 9.34
CA SER A 55 -14.94 -25.57 8.55
C SER A 55 -15.13 -25.38 7.04
N LEU A 56 -16.18 -24.67 6.60
CA LEU A 56 -16.35 -24.32 5.19
C LEU A 56 -15.34 -23.26 4.73
N MET A 57 -14.99 -22.29 5.59
CA MET A 57 -13.91 -21.33 5.32
C MET A 57 -12.54 -22.01 5.26
N VAL A 58 -12.24 -22.95 6.18
CA VAL A 58 -10.98 -23.70 6.19
C VAL A 58 -10.84 -24.57 4.93
N LEU A 59 -11.92 -25.22 4.49
CA LEU A 59 -11.93 -25.99 3.24
C LEU A 59 -11.81 -25.12 1.98
N LEU A 60 -12.29 -23.87 2.00
CA LEU A 60 -12.05 -22.90 0.93
C LEU A 60 -10.61 -22.35 0.93
N THR A 61 -9.96 -22.25 2.09
CA THR A 61 -8.59 -21.72 2.21
C THR A 61 -7.48 -22.73 1.94
N VAL A 62 -7.74 -24.04 2.03
CA VAL A 62 -6.70 -25.09 1.89
C VAL A 62 -6.51 -25.55 0.43
N GLY A 63 -7.33 -25.07 -0.53
CA GLY A 63 -7.31 -25.55 -1.93
C GLY A 63 -7.03 -24.53 -3.03
N PHE A 64 -7.06 -23.22 -2.75
CA PHE A 64 -6.75 -22.19 -3.75
C PHE A 64 -5.44 -21.49 -3.38
N THR A 65 -4.32 -22.07 -3.82
CA THR A 65 -3.16 -21.25 -4.13
C THR A 65 -3.59 -20.31 -5.26
N PHE A 66 -3.96 -19.06 -4.95
CA PHE A 66 -4.05 -18.02 -5.96
C PHE A 66 -2.62 -17.81 -6.47
N THR A 67 -2.25 -18.50 -7.55
CA THR A 67 -0.99 -18.22 -8.23
C THR A 67 -1.08 -16.79 -8.73
N ALA A 68 -0.17 -15.94 -8.23
CA ALA A 68 -0.04 -14.58 -8.70
C ALA A 68 0.26 -14.58 -10.21
N ILE A 69 -0.38 -13.68 -10.95
CA ILE A 69 0.01 -13.42 -12.33
C ILE A 69 1.38 -12.74 -12.33
N GLU A 70 2.31 -13.28 -13.10
CA GLU A 70 3.61 -12.65 -13.35
C GLU A 70 3.74 -12.40 -14.85
N ASP A 71 3.93 -11.14 -15.23
CA ASP A 71 4.26 -10.77 -16.60
C ASP A 71 5.74 -11.03 -16.89
N ASN A 72 6.10 -11.13 -18.16
CA ASN A 72 7.49 -10.93 -18.57
C ASN A 72 7.93 -9.50 -18.21
N THR A 73 9.06 -9.34 -17.54
CA THR A 73 9.64 -8.01 -17.23
C THR A 73 11.05 -7.82 -17.81
N ASP A 74 11.54 -8.82 -18.55
CA ASP A 74 12.87 -8.84 -19.17
C ASP A 74 12.80 -8.40 -20.64
N TYR A 75 12.18 -7.24 -20.88
CA TYR A 75 12.17 -6.62 -22.19
C TYR A 75 13.49 -5.87 -22.46
N PRO A 76 14.06 -5.97 -23.67
CA PRO A 76 15.15 -5.10 -24.07
C PRO A 76 14.67 -3.65 -24.11
N PHE A 77 15.55 -2.72 -23.74
CA PHE A 77 15.24 -1.31 -23.81
C PHE A 77 15.20 -0.84 -25.27
N VAL A 78 14.08 -0.23 -25.65
CA VAL A 78 13.85 0.45 -26.93
C VAL A 78 13.35 1.85 -26.57
N ASP A 79 14.05 2.86 -27.10
CA ASP A 79 13.73 4.26 -26.82
C ASP A 79 12.44 4.68 -27.53
N ASP A 80 11.65 5.53 -26.86
CA ASP A 80 10.41 6.11 -27.37
C ASP A 80 10.39 7.61 -27.05
N PRO A 81 10.93 8.46 -27.93
CA PRO A 81 10.98 9.90 -27.68
C PRO A 81 9.61 10.53 -27.44
N ALA A 82 8.52 9.93 -27.92
CA ALA A 82 7.17 10.45 -27.76
C ALA A 82 6.64 10.31 -26.32
N VAL A 83 7.16 9.35 -25.55
CA VAL A 83 6.73 9.12 -24.17
C VAL A 83 7.40 10.06 -23.17
N ILE A 84 8.57 10.61 -23.51
CA ILE A 84 9.37 11.46 -22.61
C ILE A 84 8.59 12.68 -22.13
N GLY A 85 8.76 12.99 -20.85
CA GLY A 85 8.14 14.13 -20.17
C GLY A 85 7.08 13.71 -19.15
N LYS A 86 6.36 14.72 -18.64
CA LYS A 86 5.33 14.53 -17.62
C LYS A 86 3.94 14.36 -18.21
N TRP A 87 3.16 13.48 -17.59
CA TRP A 87 1.79 13.13 -17.91
C TRP A 87 0.91 13.24 -16.67
N GLN A 88 -0.30 13.75 -16.81
CA GLN A 88 -1.25 13.94 -15.72
C GLN A 88 -2.55 13.20 -15.99
N SER A 89 -3.01 12.38 -15.04
CA SER A 89 -4.26 11.65 -15.15
C SER A 89 -5.47 12.57 -15.24
N VAL A 90 -6.33 12.32 -16.24
CA VAL A 90 -7.55 13.08 -16.50
C VAL A 90 -8.82 12.24 -16.44
N ASP A 91 -8.72 10.93 -16.63
CA ASP A 91 -9.82 9.97 -16.55
C ASP A 91 -9.32 8.54 -16.25
N TYR A 92 -10.26 7.62 -16.04
CA TYR A 92 -10.00 6.18 -15.91
C TYR A 92 -11.14 5.40 -16.57
N VAL A 93 -10.80 4.58 -17.56
CA VAL A 93 -11.75 3.95 -18.48
C VAL A 93 -11.48 2.45 -18.60
N ALA A 94 -12.52 1.65 -18.81
CA ALA A 94 -12.35 0.21 -18.99
C ALA A 94 -11.75 -0.10 -20.38
N GLU A 95 -12.15 0.66 -21.39
CA GLU A 95 -11.69 0.53 -22.77
C GLU A 95 -11.31 1.91 -23.32
N ILE A 96 -10.30 1.93 -24.22
CA ILE A 96 -9.71 3.18 -24.73
C ILE A 96 -10.73 4.05 -25.49
N ASP A 97 -11.67 3.43 -26.18
CA ASP A 97 -12.72 4.11 -26.98
C ASP A 97 -13.81 4.78 -26.14
N GLN A 98 -13.88 4.47 -24.85
CA GLN A 98 -14.81 5.11 -23.91
C GLN A 98 -14.37 6.53 -23.52
N PHE A 99 -13.10 6.88 -23.77
CA PHE A 99 -12.60 8.20 -23.39
C PHE A 99 -13.17 9.30 -24.26
N ASN A 100 -13.80 10.28 -23.61
CA ASN A 100 -14.24 11.52 -24.23
C ASN A 100 -13.62 12.72 -23.49
N PRO A 101 -12.76 13.53 -24.13
CA PRO A 101 -12.12 14.66 -23.44
C PRO A 101 -13.11 15.73 -22.95
N SER A 102 -14.33 15.76 -23.52
CA SER A 102 -15.39 16.70 -23.10
C SER A 102 -16.22 16.19 -21.92
N GLN A 103 -16.12 14.90 -21.58
CA GLN A 103 -16.93 14.25 -20.55
C GLN A 103 -16.12 13.21 -19.79
N LYS A 104 -15.75 13.50 -18.54
CA LYS A 104 -15.02 12.55 -17.71
C LYS A 104 -15.91 11.38 -17.30
N THR A 105 -15.39 10.17 -17.47
CA THR A 105 -16.03 8.92 -17.03
C THR A 105 -16.00 8.80 -15.51
N GLN A 106 -14.82 9.01 -14.90
CA GLN A 106 -14.68 8.96 -13.45
C GLN A 106 -14.77 10.35 -12.81
N GLN A 107 -15.67 10.48 -11.83
CA GLN A 107 -15.77 11.66 -10.97
C GLN A 107 -14.96 11.46 -9.69
N GLY A 108 -14.25 12.51 -9.25
CA GLY A 108 -13.45 12.51 -8.03
C GLY A 108 -11.94 12.40 -8.28
N ASP A 109 -11.19 12.19 -7.21
CA ASP A 109 -9.73 12.06 -7.27
C ASP A 109 -9.31 10.70 -7.84
N LEU A 110 -8.51 10.74 -8.89
CA LEU A 110 -7.86 9.56 -9.47
C LEU A 110 -6.72 9.08 -8.58
N PHE A 111 -6.55 7.76 -8.47
CA PHE A 111 -5.50 7.17 -7.64
C PHE A 111 -4.10 7.47 -8.18
N LEU A 112 -3.86 7.18 -9.45
CA LEU A 112 -2.67 7.66 -10.17
C LEU A 112 -2.89 9.12 -10.56
N LYS A 113 -1.99 10.02 -10.13
CA LYS A 113 -2.08 11.46 -10.42
C LYS A 113 -1.20 11.85 -11.59
N GLU A 114 0.07 11.42 -11.57
CA GLU A 114 1.06 11.80 -12.59
C GLU A 114 2.05 10.67 -12.86
N LEU A 115 2.57 10.65 -14.08
CA LEU A 115 3.74 9.86 -14.49
C LEU A 115 4.76 10.79 -15.13
N ALA A 116 6.05 10.51 -14.94
CA ALA A 116 7.11 11.14 -15.73
C ALA A 116 8.04 10.08 -16.30
N PHE A 117 8.20 10.08 -17.63
CA PHE A 117 9.11 9.18 -18.33
C PHE A 117 10.44 9.88 -18.56
N ILE A 118 11.51 9.26 -18.07
CA ILE A 118 12.88 9.76 -18.11
C ILE A 118 13.65 9.03 -19.19
N LYS A 119 14.54 9.74 -19.89
CA LYS A 119 15.47 9.15 -20.87
C LYS A 119 16.24 7.99 -20.26
N GLY A 120 16.48 6.96 -21.07
CA GLY A 120 17.19 5.76 -20.62
C GLY A 120 16.33 4.80 -19.80
N GLY A 121 15.00 4.90 -19.88
CA GLY A 121 14.11 3.83 -19.42
C GLY A 121 13.68 3.90 -17.96
N LYS A 122 13.81 5.04 -17.28
CA LYS A 122 13.33 5.22 -15.89
C LYS A 122 12.00 5.96 -15.85
N MET A 123 11.16 5.68 -14.84
CA MET A 123 9.92 6.39 -14.60
C MET A 123 9.83 6.95 -13.18
N LEU A 124 9.05 8.02 -13.03
CA LEU A 124 8.56 8.50 -11.75
C LEU A 124 7.03 8.44 -11.72
N GLU A 125 6.47 8.23 -10.54
CA GLU A 125 5.03 8.15 -10.32
C GLU A 125 4.59 9.05 -9.17
N ALA A 126 3.43 9.69 -9.32
CA ALA A 126 2.73 10.40 -8.25
C ALA A 126 1.36 9.78 -8.02
N LEU A 127 1.09 9.39 -6.77
CA LEU A 127 -0.18 8.83 -6.33
C LEU A 127 -0.98 9.86 -5.52
N SER A 128 -2.29 9.65 -5.40
CA SER A 128 -3.16 10.50 -4.56
C SER A 128 -2.88 10.38 -3.07
N GLN A 129 -2.09 9.39 -2.65
CA GLN A 129 -1.67 9.21 -1.27
C GLN A 129 -0.42 10.05 -0.94
N GLY A 130 -0.44 10.69 0.23
CA GLY A 130 0.64 11.57 0.69
C GLY A 130 0.58 12.96 0.06
N ASN A 131 1.73 13.51 -0.29
CA ASN A 131 1.89 14.87 -0.82
C ASN A 131 1.64 15.01 -2.33
N GLY A 132 1.30 13.92 -3.04
CA GLY A 132 1.03 13.93 -4.48
C GLY A 132 2.23 14.27 -5.36
N SER A 133 3.46 14.16 -4.84
CA SER A 133 4.69 14.45 -5.61
C SER A 133 5.20 13.22 -6.35
N LEU A 134 5.88 13.44 -7.49
CA LEU A 134 6.57 12.39 -8.24
C LEU A 134 7.64 11.71 -7.36
N ARG A 135 7.69 10.38 -7.41
CA ARG A 135 8.61 9.53 -6.66
C ARG A 135 9.31 8.54 -7.56
N ASP A 136 10.53 8.18 -7.17
CA ASP A 136 11.26 7.08 -7.75
C ASP A 136 10.85 5.77 -7.08
N LEU A 137 9.96 5.03 -7.73
CA LEU A 137 9.49 3.72 -7.27
C LEU A 137 10.21 2.57 -7.99
N ASN A 138 11.39 2.84 -8.58
CA ASN A 138 12.15 1.89 -9.40
C ASN A 138 11.34 1.32 -10.57
N LEU A 139 10.40 2.12 -11.10
CA LEU A 139 9.68 1.82 -12.32
C LEU A 139 10.58 2.10 -13.52
N SER A 140 10.46 1.25 -14.54
CA SER A 140 11.21 1.38 -15.79
C SER A 140 10.27 1.32 -16.99
N TRP A 141 10.76 1.67 -18.18
CA TRP A 141 9.97 1.58 -19.40
C TRP A 141 10.83 1.19 -20.60
N THR A 142 10.15 0.67 -21.61
CA THR A 142 10.63 0.47 -22.98
C THR A 142 9.47 0.85 -23.91
N GLN A 143 9.71 1.04 -25.20
CA GLN A 143 8.67 1.47 -26.14
C GLN A 143 7.37 0.65 -26.00
N GLY A 144 6.29 1.35 -25.63
CA GLY A 144 4.94 0.81 -25.44
C GLY A 144 4.66 0.09 -24.11
N ILE A 145 5.65 -0.02 -23.20
CA ILE A 145 5.53 -0.80 -21.96
C ILE A 145 6.18 -0.08 -20.78
N ALA A 146 5.44 0.09 -19.68
CA ALA A 146 5.99 0.39 -18.36
C ALA A 146 6.16 -0.91 -17.56
N ILE A 147 7.23 -1.01 -16.80
CA ILE A 147 7.68 -2.23 -16.13
C ILE A 147 7.87 -1.94 -14.65
N ASN A 148 7.15 -2.70 -13.83
CA ASN A 148 7.40 -2.80 -12.40
C ASN A 148 8.04 -4.17 -12.10
N LYS A 149 9.37 -4.19 -11.93
CA LYS A 149 10.11 -5.44 -11.67
C LYS A 149 9.81 -6.04 -10.30
N HIS A 150 9.45 -5.22 -9.32
CA HIS A 150 9.12 -5.69 -7.97
C HIS A 150 7.77 -6.41 -7.96
N GLU A 151 6.77 -5.84 -8.60
CA GLU A 151 5.43 -6.44 -8.72
C GLU A 151 5.31 -7.43 -9.88
N LYS A 152 6.36 -7.58 -10.69
CA LYS A 152 6.42 -8.43 -11.88
C LYS A 152 5.28 -8.15 -12.87
N THR A 153 5.03 -6.86 -13.12
CA THR A 153 4.00 -6.41 -14.05
C THR A 153 4.62 -5.62 -15.21
N ALA A 154 4.03 -5.78 -16.39
CA ALA A 154 4.35 -5.05 -17.61
C ALA A 154 3.07 -4.43 -18.17
N SER A 155 2.89 -3.15 -17.91
CA SER A 155 1.72 -2.35 -18.30
C SER A 155 1.91 -1.73 -19.67
N LYS A 156 0.99 -1.97 -20.59
CA LYS A 156 1.02 -1.33 -21.91
C LYS A 156 0.66 0.15 -21.80
N TYR A 157 1.24 0.96 -22.67
CA TYR A 157 0.75 2.31 -22.92
C TYR A 157 0.53 2.56 -24.41
N VAL A 158 -0.47 3.39 -24.73
CA VAL A 158 -0.76 3.84 -26.10
C VAL A 158 -0.89 5.35 -26.10
N ILE A 159 -0.20 6.04 -27.00
CA ILE A 159 -0.28 7.49 -27.16
C ILE A 159 -1.20 7.82 -28.35
N LYS A 160 -2.11 8.78 -28.18
CA LYS A 160 -3.02 9.27 -29.22
C LYS A 160 -3.16 10.79 -29.19
N GLU A 161 -3.31 11.39 -30.36
CA GLU A 161 -3.73 12.77 -30.52
C GLU A 161 -5.26 12.83 -30.61
N ILE A 162 -5.90 13.61 -29.73
CA ILE A 162 -7.36 13.78 -29.70
C ILE A 162 -7.65 15.27 -29.49
N ASN A 163 -8.32 15.89 -30.45
CA ASN A 163 -8.70 17.31 -30.40
C ASN A 163 -7.52 18.27 -30.09
N GLY A 164 -6.35 17.98 -30.65
CA GLY A 164 -5.14 18.81 -30.48
C GLY A 164 -4.42 18.64 -29.14
N SER A 165 -4.80 17.65 -28.32
CA SER A 165 -4.08 17.25 -27.12
C SER A 165 -3.55 15.82 -27.24
N THR A 166 -2.35 15.58 -26.69
CA THR A 166 -1.72 14.27 -26.64
C THR A 166 -2.14 13.52 -25.38
N TYR A 167 -2.75 12.35 -25.53
CA TYR A 167 -3.17 11.50 -24.42
C TYR A 167 -2.41 10.17 -24.42
N MET A 168 -2.11 9.67 -23.23
CA MET A 168 -1.64 8.33 -22.96
C MET A 168 -2.75 7.51 -22.33
N PHE A 169 -2.98 6.31 -22.85
CA PHE A 169 -3.80 5.28 -22.24
C PHE A 169 -2.86 4.28 -21.59
N TYR A 170 -2.75 4.36 -20.27
CA TYR A 170 -1.84 3.56 -19.46
C TYR A 170 -2.60 2.41 -18.79
N GLU A 171 -2.25 1.17 -19.14
CA GLU A 171 -2.82 -0.04 -18.55
C GLU A 171 -2.46 -0.13 -17.06
N TRP A 172 -3.47 -0.16 -16.20
CA TRP A 172 -3.28 -0.21 -14.76
C TRP A 172 -3.28 -1.66 -14.26
N LYS A 173 -2.07 -2.19 -14.03
CA LYS A 173 -1.86 -3.48 -13.39
C LYS A 173 -1.46 -3.25 -11.93
N CYS A 174 -2.29 -3.73 -11.02
CA CYS A 174 -2.05 -3.72 -9.58
C CYS A 174 -2.46 -5.08 -8.97
N GLY A 175 -2.58 -5.16 -7.64
CA GLY A 175 -3.03 -6.38 -6.96
C GLY A 175 -4.37 -6.95 -7.47
N ASP A 176 -5.28 -6.12 -7.98
CA ASP A 176 -6.53 -6.57 -8.63
C ASP A 176 -6.26 -7.44 -9.86
N TYR A 177 -5.25 -7.08 -10.65
CA TYR A 177 -4.77 -7.89 -11.76
C TYR A 177 -4.02 -9.12 -11.25
N THR A 178 -2.99 -8.91 -10.42
CA THR A 178 -2.05 -9.96 -10.01
C THR A 178 -2.69 -11.07 -9.18
N TYR A 179 -3.52 -10.73 -8.21
CA TYR A 179 -4.06 -11.68 -7.24
C TYR A 179 -5.53 -12.03 -7.47
N PHE A 180 -6.30 -11.10 -8.06
CA PHE A 180 -7.72 -11.28 -8.32
C PHE A 180 -8.04 -11.54 -9.79
N HIS A 181 -7.02 -11.61 -10.66
CA HIS A 181 -7.13 -11.96 -12.08
C HIS A 181 -8.12 -11.06 -12.84
N MET A 182 -8.28 -9.82 -12.38
CA MET A 182 -9.17 -8.85 -13.01
C MET A 182 -8.51 -8.28 -14.27
N THR A 183 -9.32 -8.05 -15.30
CA THR A 183 -8.86 -7.35 -16.50
C THR A 183 -8.41 -5.93 -16.14
N PRO A 184 -7.15 -5.55 -16.46
CA PRO A 184 -6.68 -4.19 -16.27
C PRO A 184 -7.54 -3.18 -17.02
N GLN A 185 -7.70 -2.00 -16.43
CA GLN A 185 -8.35 -0.85 -17.05
C GLN A 185 -7.29 0.23 -17.30
N PHE A 186 -7.67 1.35 -17.90
CA PHE A 186 -6.72 2.37 -18.36
C PHE A 186 -6.86 3.66 -17.59
N PHE A 187 -5.76 4.14 -17.02
CA PHE A 187 -5.64 5.57 -16.72
C PHE A 187 -5.46 6.31 -18.04
N VAL A 188 -6.22 7.40 -18.22
CA VAL A 188 -6.02 8.32 -19.32
C VAL A 188 -5.23 9.50 -18.79
N LEU A 189 -4.04 9.76 -19.33
CA LEU A 189 -3.18 10.85 -18.93
C LEU A 189 -3.01 11.84 -20.08
N ASN A 190 -3.13 13.14 -19.79
CA ASN A 190 -2.80 14.20 -20.74
C ASN A 190 -1.31 14.55 -20.64
N LYS A 191 -0.65 14.82 -21.77
CA LYS A 191 0.73 15.27 -21.78
C LYS A 191 0.83 16.71 -21.25
N VAL A 192 1.72 16.91 -20.27
CA VAL A 192 1.92 18.22 -19.62
C VAL A 192 3.14 18.93 -20.20
N ASP A 193 4.23 18.19 -20.42
CA ASP A 193 5.47 18.72 -20.99
C ASP A 193 6.31 17.61 -21.64
N ASN A 194 7.43 18.01 -22.25
CA ASN A 194 8.43 17.12 -22.85
C ASN A 194 9.79 17.23 -22.13
N LEU A 195 9.79 17.65 -20.86
CA LEU A 195 11.04 17.94 -20.13
C LEU A 195 11.77 16.66 -19.75
N ASP A 196 13.09 16.79 -19.58
CA ASP A 196 13.93 15.70 -19.10
C ASP A 196 14.01 15.74 -17.56
N TYR A 197 13.43 14.71 -16.93
CA TYR A 197 13.38 14.58 -15.47
C TYR A 197 14.59 13.82 -14.88
N SER A 198 15.66 13.59 -15.65
CA SER A 198 16.86 12.87 -15.17
C SER A 198 17.48 13.49 -13.91
N ASN A 199 17.36 14.80 -13.73
CA ASN A 199 17.88 15.54 -12.57
C ASN A 199 16.81 15.82 -11.51
N TYR A 200 15.62 15.22 -11.61
CA TYR A 200 14.56 15.42 -10.65
C TYR A 200 14.99 14.95 -9.26
N LYS A 201 14.77 15.80 -8.26
CA LYS A 201 15.04 15.51 -6.85
C LYS A 201 13.74 15.61 -6.08
N MET A 202 13.38 14.53 -5.38
CA MET A 202 12.25 14.55 -4.46
C MET A 202 12.52 15.54 -3.33
N ALA A 203 11.55 16.37 -3.01
CA ALA A 203 11.60 17.14 -1.77
C ALA A 203 11.55 16.17 -0.59
N ALA A 204 12.48 16.35 0.35
CA ALA A 204 12.52 15.57 1.57
C ALA A 204 11.91 16.36 2.73
N ILE A 205 11.09 15.70 3.54
CA ILE A 205 10.64 16.18 4.84
C ILE A 205 11.76 15.88 5.84
N ASP A 206 12.26 16.93 6.48
CA ASP A 206 13.22 16.85 7.58
C ASP A 206 12.52 17.30 8.87
N ASP A 207 12.58 16.48 9.91
CA ASP A 207 12.17 16.87 11.25
C ASP A 207 13.31 17.61 11.97
N LYS A 208 12.94 18.42 12.97
CA LYS A 208 13.89 18.84 14.00
C LYS A 208 14.37 17.61 14.76
N VAL A 209 15.67 17.45 14.98
CA VAL A 209 16.28 16.28 15.69
C VAL A 209 17.29 16.65 16.76
N ASP A 210 17.59 17.94 16.93
CA ASP A 210 18.50 18.51 17.93
C ASP A 210 17.78 18.80 19.25
N TYR A 211 16.98 17.85 19.73
CA TYR A 211 16.33 17.97 21.03
C TYR A 211 17.34 17.71 22.17
N PRO A 212 17.25 18.45 23.29
CA PRO A 212 18.01 18.11 24.48
C PRO A 212 17.59 16.74 25.01
N PHE A 213 18.55 16.01 25.59
CA PHE A 213 18.25 14.73 26.22
C PHE A 213 17.46 14.93 27.51
N VAL A 214 16.33 14.26 27.61
CA VAL A 214 15.49 14.14 28.80
C VAL A 214 15.24 12.66 29.01
N ASP A 215 15.52 12.19 30.23
CA ASP A 215 15.38 10.78 30.58
C ASP A 215 13.91 10.35 30.71
N ASP A 216 13.65 9.08 30.44
CA ASP A 216 12.36 8.41 30.54
C ASP A 216 12.57 6.94 30.97
N PRO A 217 12.66 6.69 32.29
CA PRO A 217 12.90 5.36 32.81
C PRO A 217 11.86 4.31 32.38
N GLN A 218 10.64 4.73 31.99
CA GLN A 218 9.60 3.80 31.54
C GLN A 218 9.94 3.20 30.17
N LEU A 219 10.65 3.95 29.33
CA LEU A 219 11.06 3.53 27.99
C LEU A 219 12.20 2.49 28.03
N VAL A 220 13.07 2.56 29.04
CA VAL A 220 14.23 1.66 29.18
C VAL A 220 13.77 0.21 29.35
N GLY A 221 14.40 -0.70 28.59
CA GLY A 221 14.10 -2.13 28.61
C GLY A 221 14.15 -2.78 27.23
N LYS A 222 13.75 -4.04 27.19
CA LYS A 222 13.60 -4.81 25.94
C LYS A 222 12.14 -4.83 25.54
N TRP A 223 11.88 -4.63 24.26
CA TRP A 223 10.55 -4.52 23.68
C TRP A 223 10.46 -5.43 22.46
N GLU A 224 9.43 -6.27 22.41
CA GLU A 224 9.16 -7.18 21.30
C GLU A 224 8.00 -6.63 20.47
N CYS A 225 8.16 -6.56 19.16
CA CYS A 225 7.10 -6.07 18.27
C CYS A 225 5.98 -7.11 18.13
N VAL A 226 4.73 -6.70 18.38
CA VAL A 226 3.57 -7.59 18.40
C VAL A 226 2.49 -7.19 17.41
N ASP A 227 2.51 -5.96 16.88
CA ASP A 227 1.55 -5.50 15.88
C ASP A 227 2.08 -4.29 15.10
N TYR A 228 1.39 -3.93 14.02
CA TYR A 228 1.55 -2.66 13.30
C TYR A 228 0.18 -2.10 12.94
N VAL A 229 -0.11 -0.89 13.42
CA VAL A 229 -1.44 -0.29 13.36
C VAL A 229 -1.40 1.12 12.79
N LYS A 230 -2.40 1.45 11.98
CA LYS A 230 -2.55 2.78 11.39
C LYS A 230 -2.69 3.90 12.42
N THR A 231 -3.43 3.62 13.49
CA THR A 231 -3.62 4.54 14.62
C THR A 231 -3.65 3.75 15.92
N ILE A 232 -3.21 4.37 17.01
CA ILE A 232 -3.09 3.72 18.33
C ILE A 232 -4.42 3.12 18.81
N ASP A 233 -5.57 3.74 18.50
CA ASP A 233 -6.92 3.24 18.88
C ASP A 233 -7.33 1.93 18.18
N LYS A 234 -6.62 1.53 17.12
CA LYS A 234 -6.90 0.26 16.42
C LYS A 234 -6.27 -0.95 17.08
N PHE A 235 -5.27 -0.74 17.93
CA PHE A 235 -4.60 -1.84 18.61
C PHE A 235 -5.53 -2.56 19.58
N LYS A 236 -5.51 -3.89 19.52
CA LYS A 236 -6.27 -4.77 20.40
C LYS A 236 -5.32 -5.84 20.96
N PRO A 237 -5.03 -5.81 22.27
CA PRO A 237 -4.15 -6.81 22.89
C PRO A 237 -4.62 -8.24 22.64
N GLY A 238 -3.70 -9.10 22.20
CA GLY A 238 -3.94 -10.52 21.93
C GLY A 238 -4.41 -10.83 20.50
N THR A 239 -4.56 -9.82 19.64
CA THR A 239 -4.83 -10.00 18.21
C THR A 239 -3.79 -9.25 17.39
N SER A 240 -3.25 -9.88 16.34
CA SER A 240 -2.41 -9.20 15.36
C SER A 240 -3.28 -8.58 14.27
N SER A 241 -2.98 -7.33 13.89
CA SER A 241 -3.58 -6.67 12.73
C SER A 241 -2.84 -7.00 11.43
N VAL A 242 -1.61 -7.53 11.54
CA VAL A 242 -0.75 -7.86 10.40
C VAL A 242 -0.83 -9.35 10.08
N LEU A 243 -0.95 -9.64 8.77
CA LEU A 243 -0.73 -10.96 8.19
C LEU A 243 0.73 -11.04 7.72
N GLY A 244 1.53 -11.92 8.32
CA GLY A 244 2.94 -12.12 7.97
C GLY A 244 3.93 -11.62 9.03
N GLU A 245 5.21 -11.60 8.68
CA GLU A 245 6.28 -11.16 9.57
C GLU A 245 6.36 -9.62 9.64
N LEU A 246 6.56 -9.10 10.85
CA LEU A 246 6.78 -7.67 11.07
C LEU A 246 8.22 -7.31 10.70
N PHE A 247 8.38 -6.21 9.95
CA PHE A 247 9.72 -5.71 9.61
C PHE A 247 10.54 -5.37 10.85
N LEU A 248 9.99 -4.59 11.78
CA LEU A 248 10.59 -4.37 13.10
C LEU A 248 10.21 -5.52 14.01
N THR A 249 11.20 -6.17 14.64
CA THR A 249 10.95 -7.32 15.52
C THR A 249 11.26 -7.00 16.97
N GLN A 250 12.27 -6.17 17.25
CA GLN A 250 12.66 -5.86 18.62
C GLN A 250 13.28 -4.46 18.72
N LEU A 251 13.05 -3.79 19.86
CA LEU A 251 13.83 -2.65 20.32
C LEU A 251 14.47 -2.96 21.68
N ASN A 252 15.76 -2.71 21.80
CA ASN A 252 16.45 -2.66 23.10
C ASN A 252 16.81 -1.22 23.38
N ILE A 253 16.21 -0.66 24.43
CA ILE A 253 16.39 0.73 24.80
C ILE A 253 17.18 0.76 26.10
N ALA A 254 18.37 1.35 26.03
CA ALA A 254 19.26 1.53 27.15
C ALA A 254 19.27 2.99 27.61
N GLU A 255 19.79 3.21 28.82
CA GLU A 255 19.99 4.53 29.40
C GLU A 255 20.87 5.43 28.50
N ASN A 256 20.81 6.73 28.76
CA ASN A 256 21.61 7.74 28.08
C ASN A 256 21.37 7.79 26.56
N GLY A 257 20.12 7.59 26.15
CA GLY A 257 19.70 7.84 24.76
C GLY A 257 20.11 6.76 23.77
N LYS A 258 20.48 5.55 24.19
CA LYS A 258 20.93 4.47 23.29
C LYS A 258 19.79 3.53 22.91
N ILE A 259 19.63 3.25 21.62
CA ILE A 259 18.68 2.26 21.09
C ILE A 259 19.40 1.30 20.15
N SER A 260 19.02 0.04 20.22
CA SER A 260 19.32 -0.92 19.17
C SER A 260 18.03 -1.59 18.68
N ALA A 261 17.86 -1.66 17.36
CA ALA A 261 16.68 -2.25 16.72
C ALA A 261 17.06 -3.53 15.95
N LEU A 262 16.21 -4.56 16.03
CA LEU A 262 16.30 -5.76 15.21
C LEU A 262 15.16 -5.78 14.20
N THR A 263 15.44 -6.31 13.01
CA THR A 263 14.47 -6.44 11.92
C THR A 263 14.36 -7.89 11.48
N SER A 264 13.31 -8.23 10.72
CA SER A 264 13.17 -9.56 10.12
C SER A 264 14.31 -9.88 9.14
N GLU A 265 14.84 -8.86 8.45
CA GLU A 265 15.89 -9.01 7.43
C GLU A 265 17.32 -9.02 8.00
N SER A 266 17.54 -8.36 9.14
CA SER A 266 18.86 -8.26 9.76
C SER A 266 18.83 -8.58 11.25
N LYS A 267 19.64 -9.57 11.63
CA LYS A 267 19.92 -9.93 13.03
C LYS A 267 21.02 -9.06 13.67
N THR A 268 21.66 -8.16 12.93
CA THR A 268 22.60 -7.20 13.50
C THR A 268 21.85 -5.95 13.97
N PRO A 269 22.07 -5.48 15.21
CA PRO A 269 21.34 -4.34 15.74
C PRO A 269 21.64 -3.05 14.97
N TYR A 270 20.59 -2.32 14.61
CA TYR A 270 20.70 -0.98 14.03
C TYR A 270 20.96 0.04 15.14
N GLU A 271 22.20 0.51 15.29
CA GLU A 271 22.65 1.43 16.35
C GLU A 271 22.69 2.92 15.92
N LYS A 272 21.83 3.33 14.97
CA LYS A 272 21.78 4.74 14.51
C LYS A 272 20.69 5.56 15.17
N LEU A 273 19.87 4.94 16.01
CA LEU A 273 18.78 5.59 16.71
C LEU A 273 19.24 6.06 18.09
N SER A 274 18.76 7.24 18.47
CA SER A 274 18.84 7.75 19.84
C SER A 274 17.46 8.08 20.37
N TRP A 275 17.34 8.43 21.65
CA TRP A 275 16.05 8.84 22.20
C TRP A 275 16.17 9.96 23.22
N THR A 276 15.06 10.67 23.39
CA THR A 276 14.78 11.62 24.47
C THR A 276 13.31 11.46 24.83
N LYS A 277 12.87 11.89 26.02
CA LYS A 277 11.50 11.68 26.46
C LYS A 277 10.47 12.11 25.40
N GLY A 278 9.65 11.15 24.97
CA GLY A 278 8.60 11.28 23.96
C GLY A 278 9.04 11.09 22.50
N LEU A 279 10.35 10.94 22.20
CA LEU A 279 10.88 10.83 20.85
C LEU A 279 11.99 9.78 20.70
N ILE A 280 11.94 9.03 19.60
CA ILE A 280 13.05 8.27 19.03
C ILE A 280 13.58 9.06 17.82
N LEU A 281 14.90 9.26 17.76
CA LEU A 281 15.56 10.18 16.85
C LEU A 281 16.51 9.43 15.92
N ASP A 282 16.31 9.56 14.60
CA ASP A 282 17.32 9.27 13.59
C ASP A 282 17.95 10.59 13.14
N LYS A 283 19.14 10.89 13.68
CA LYS A 283 19.84 12.14 13.37
C LYS A 283 20.40 12.16 11.95
N LYS A 284 20.72 11.00 11.38
CA LYS A 284 21.28 10.89 10.04
C LYS A 284 20.22 11.20 9.01
N ASP A 285 19.05 10.60 9.18
CA ASP A 285 17.92 10.77 8.27
C ASP A 285 16.97 11.91 8.69
N LYS A 286 17.33 12.64 9.75
CA LYS A 286 16.59 13.80 10.29
C LYS A 286 15.12 13.47 10.55
N MET A 287 14.89 12.40 11.29
CA MET A 287 13.56 11.94 11.68
C MET A 287 13.42 11.98 13.19
N ALA A 288 12.27 12.49 13.65
CA ALA A 288 11.87 12.46 15.04
C ALA A 288 10.52 11.75 15.16
N SER A 289 10.58 10.49 15.55
CA SER A 289 9.43 9.61 15.72
C SER A 289 8.89 9.69 17.14
N LYS A 290 7.61 9.99 17.29
CA LYS A 290 6.95 9.97 18.60
C LYS A 290 6.86 8.56 19.15
N TYR A 291 6.82 8.46 20.47
CA TYR A 291 6.36 7.24 21.12
C TYR A 291 5.36 7.52 22.24
N GLU A 292 4.48 6.55 22.49
CA GLU A 292 3.55 6.55 23.62
C GLU A 292 3.62 5.21 24.35
N ILE A 293 3.63 5.22 25.68
CA ILE A 293 3.62 4.00 26.51
C ILE A 293 2.24 3.86 27.14
N LYS A 294 1.62 2.68 27.04
CA LYS A 294 0.32 2.37 27.68
C LYS A 294 0.35 1.05 28.40
N GLU A 295 -0.27 1.00 29.55
CA GLU A 295 -0.61 -0.26 30.21
C GLU A 295 -2.01 -0.71 29.76
N LEU A 296 -2.11 -1.92 29.21
CA LEU A 296 -3.35 -2.50 28.73
C LEU A 296 -3.43 -3.95 29.20
N LYS A 297 -4.48 -4.28 29.97
CA LYS A 297 -4.71 -5.63 30.52
C LYS A 297 -3.50 -6.20 31.29
N GLY A 298 -2.75 -5.35 32.00
CA GLY A 298 -1.59 -5.74 32.81
C GLY A 298 -0.28 -5.93 32.04
N ASP A 299 -0.27 -5.68 30.73
CA ASP A 299 0.94 -5.62 29.90
C ASP A 299 1.27 -4.17 29.53
N ILE A 300 2.55 -3.85 29.39
CA ILE A 300 3.03 -2.52 28.98
C ILE A 300 3.36 -2.56 27.49
N TYR A 301 2.81 -1.59 26.74
CA TYR A 301 3.00 -1.45 25.30
C TYR A 301 3.64 -0.11 24.94
N LEU A 302 4.54 -0.14 23.97
CA LEU A 302 5.16 1.01 23.32
C LEU A 302 4.56 1.14 21.92
N PHE A 303 3.93 2.28 21.66
CA PHE A 303 3.48 2.68 20.32
C PHE A 303 4.56 3.56 19.72
N TYR A 304 5.31 3.02 18.76
CA TYR A 304 6.41 3.69 18.09
C TYR A 304 5.97 4.19 16.72
N GLU A 305 5.95 5.51 16.55
CA GLU A 305 5.62 6.16 15.27
C GLU A 305 6.67 5.81 14.21
N TRP A 306 6.27 5.10 13.17
CA TRP A 306 7.16 4.66 12.10
C TRP A 306 7.18 5.68 10.95
N LYS A 307 8.34 6.31 10.75
CA LYS A 307 8.62 7.22 9.65
C LYS A 307 9.55 6.55 8.65
N SER A 308 9.01 6.17 7.49
CA SER A 308 9.75 5.54 6.39
C SER A 308 10.11 6.55 5.29
N GLY A 309 10.68 6.05 4.18
CA GLY A 309 10.82 6.84 2.95
C GLY A 309 9.48 7.38 2.42
N ASP A 310 8.36 6.69 2.68
CA ASP A 310 7.03 7.17 2.31
C ASP A 310 6.60 8.40 3.08
N TYR A 311 7.01 8.52 4.33
CA TYR A 311 6.87 9.77 5.08
C TYR A 311 7.80 10.83 4.49
N LYS A 312 9.10 10.53 4.41
CA LYS A 312 10.13 11.51 4.05
C LYS A 312 9.96 12.12 2.66
N PHE A 313 9.77 11.27 1.66
CA PHE A 313 9.67 11.70 0.26
C PHE A 313 8.23 11.78 -0.21
N GLY A 314 7.35 11.02 0.44
CA GLY A 314 5.95 10.93 0.05
C GLY A 314 4.97 11.73 0.88
N GLY A 315 5.36 12.27 2.03
CA GLY A 315 4.43 12.96 2.92
C GLY A 315 3.27 12.07 3.40
N MET A 316 3.44 10.74 3.39
CA MET A 316 2.45 9.83 3.96
C MET A 316 2.41 10.03 5.48
N GLN A 317 1.22 9.92 6.07
CA GLN A 317 1.10 10.00 7.52
C GLN A 317 1.75 8.76 8.15
N PRO A 318 2.58 8.91 9.20
CA PRO A 318 3.16 7.77 9.91
C PRO A 318 2.09 6.88 10.52
N GLU A 319 2.41 5.59 10.61
CA GLU A 319 1.65 4.58 11.34
C GLU A 319 2.49 4.08 12.52
N TYR A 320 2.06 3.06 13.25
CA TYR A 320 2.67 2.70 14.53
C TYR A 320 3.04 1.22 14.60
N PHE A 321 4.31 0.94 14.89
CA PHE A 321 4.68 -0.35 15.46
C PHE A 321 4.21 -0.40 16.92
N VAL A 322 3.64 -1.53 17.31
CA VAL A 322 3.23 -1.79 18.69
C VAL A 322 4.17 -2.83 19.27
N LEU A 323 4.87 -2.47 20.33
CA LEU A 323 5.82 -3.35 20.99
C LEU A 323 5.38 -3.63 22.42
N LYS A 324 5.49 -4.88 22.87
CA LYS A 324 5.23 -5.28 24.26
C LYS A 324 6.54 -5.28 25.04
N LYS A 325 6.52 -4.74 26.26
CA LYS A 325 7.68 -4.77 27.16
C LYS A 325 7.94 -6.21 27.61
N LEU A 326 9.17 -6.67 27.48
CA LEU A 326 9.62 -7.94 28.03
C LEU A 326 9.88 -7.78 29.52
N LYS A 327 9.51 -8.82 30.29
CA LYS A 327 9.68 -8.85 31.75
C LYS A 327 11.13 -9.05 32.17
#